data_AF-A0A965JIB3-F1
#
_entry.id   AF-A0A965JIB3-F1
#
_cell.length_a   1.000
_cell.length_b   1.000
_cell.length_c   1.000
_cell.angle_alpha   90.00
_cell.angle_beta   90.00
_cell.angle_gamma   90.00
#
_symmetry.space_group_name_H-M   'P 1'
#
loop_
_entity.id
_entity.type
_entity.pdbx_description
1 polymer ?
#
loop_
_entity_poly.entity_id
_entity_poly.type
_entity_poly.pdbx_seq_one_letter_code
_entity_poly.pdbx_strand_id
1 'polypeptide(L)' 'TDMAQEGTQVFAEVRGKALPMVVSAMPFTPHRYHRG' A
#
# COMPACT_ATOMS: atom_id res chain seq x y z
N THR A 1 -9.72 4.41 12.21
CA THR A 1 -9.04 3.27 11.55
C THR A 1 -9.43 3.13 10.09
N ASP A 2 -10.45 3.84 9.63
CA ASP A 2 -11.02 3.75 8.27
C ASP A 2 -10.01 4.00 7.13
N MET A 3 -9.01 4.86 7.36
CA MET A 3 -7.97 5.14 6.36
C MET A 3 -6.96 4.01 6.14
N ALA A 4 -6.95 2.99 7.01
CA ALA A 4 -6.02 1.86 6.92
C ALA A 4 -6.63 0.62 6.24
N GLN A 5 -7.91 0.68 5.86
CA GLN A 5 -8.58 -0.44 5.19
C GLN A 5 -8.00 -0.67 3.79
N GLU A 6 -7.88 -1.93 3.38
CA GLU A 6 -7.46 -2.29 2.03
C GLU A 6 -8.42 -1.70 0.98
N GLY A 7 -7.87 -1.21 -0.12
CA GLY A 7 -8.62 -0.53 -1.17
C GLY A 7 -8.93 0.95 -0.88
N THR A 8 -8.69 1.45 0.33
CA THR A 8 -8.86 2.88 0.62
C THR A 8 -7.88 3.73 -0.20
N GLN A 9 -8.40 4.76 -0.87
CA GLN A 9 -7.58 5.74 -1.57
C GLN A 9 -7.05 6.80 -0.60
N VAL A 10 -5.76 7.07 -0.68
CA VAL A 10 -5.06 8.15 0.02
C VAL A 10 -4.34 9.04 -0.99
N PHE A 11 -3.88 10.22 -0.56
CA PHE A 11 -3.08 11.11 -1.40
C PHE A 11 -1.71 11.33 -0.78
N ALA A 12 -0.68 11.24 -1.61
CA ALA A 12 0.70 11.59 -1.25
C ALA A 12 1.10 12.88 -1.96
N GLU A 13 1.82 13.76 -1.26
CA GLU A 13 2.43 14.93 -1.89
C GLU A 13 3.74 14.54 -2.58
N VAL A 14 3.84 14.79 -3.88
CA VAL A 14 5.04 14.57 -4.68
C VAL A 14 5.34 15.83 -5.47
N ARG A 15 6.42 16.54 -5.12
CA ARG A 15 6.85 17.79 -5.78
C ARG A 15 5.74 18.84 -5.88
N GLY A 16 5.01 19.06 -4.79
CA GLY A 16 3.91 20.03 -4.73
C GLY A 16 2.61 19.60 -5.45
N LYS A 17 2.51 18.32 -5.86
CA LYS A 17 1.28 17.75 -6.43
C LYS A 17 0.78 16.60 -5.57
N ALA A 18 -0.52 16.61 -5.27
CA ALA A 18 -1.19 15.47 -4.67
C ALA A 18 -1.39 14.36 -5.71
N LEU A 19 -0.83 13.18 -5.45
CA LEU A 19 -0.98 11.98 -6.28
C LEU A 19 -1.80 10.92 -5.53
N PRO A 20 -2.75 10.25 -6.21
CA PRO A 20 -3.55 9.20 -5.59
C PRO A 20 -2.73 7.93 -5.39
N MET A 21 -2.95 7.25 -4.27
CA MET A 21 -2.41 5.93 -3.93
C MET A 21 -3.51 5.06 -3.30
N VAL A 22 -3.36 3.74 -3.34
CA VAL A 22 -4.34 2.80 -2.78
C VAL A 22 -3.66 1.94 -1.72
N VAL A 23 -4.33 1.76 -0.57
CA VAL A 23 -3.87 0.84 0.48
C VAL A 23 -3.96 -0.60 -0.06
N SER A 24 -2.82 -1.29 -0.14
CA SER A 24 -2.72 -2.68 -0.60
C SER A 24 -2.31 -3.59 0.56
N ALA A 25 -2.82 -4.82 0.52
CA ALA A 25 -2.42 -5.89 1.42
C ALA A 25 -0.91 -6.16 1.37
N MET A 26 -0.34 -6.58 2.49
CA MET A 26 1.01 -7.14 2.56
C MET A 26 0.95 -8.68 2.56
N PRO A 27 1.96 -9.37 2.00
CA PRO A 27 3.15 -8.83 1.35
C PRO A 27 2.88 -8.43 -0.11
N PHE A 28 3.62 -7.44 -0.61
CA PHE A 28 3.51 -7.02 -2.02
C PHE A 28 4.10 -8.01 -3.02
N THR A 29 4.92 -8.94 -2.54
CA THR A 29 5.47 -10.04 -3.33
C THR A 29 5.41 -11.34 -2.52
N PRO A 30 5.26 -12.51 -3.16
CA PRO A 30 5.22 -13.77 -2.44
C PRO A 30 6.53 -14.02 -1.68
N HIS A 31 6.42 -14.46 -0.44
CA HIS A 31 7.58 -14.95 0.31
C HIS A 31 8.11 -16.24 -0.32
N ARG A 32 9.43 -16.35 -0.50
CA ARG A 32 10.12 -17.56 -1.01
C ARG A 32 10.95 -18.25 0.06
N TYR A 33 10.37 -18.42 1.24
CA TYR A 33 11.07 -19.06 2.34
C TYR A 33 11.26 -20.56 2.06
N HIS A 34 12.50 -21.02 2.13
CA HIS A 34 12.78 -22.45 2.20
C HIS A 34 12.42 -22.93 3.61
N ARG A 35 11.41 -23.79 3.70
CA ARG A 35 11.12 -24.58 4.90
C ARG A 35 11.68 -25.96 4.56
N GLY A 36 12.71 -26.38 5.32
CA GLY A 36 13.53 -27.56 5.04
C GLY A 36 12.74 -28.82 4.74
#